data_AF-A0A2I0XBK3-F1
#
_entry.id   AF-A0A2I0XBK3-F1
#
_cell.length_a   1.000
_cell.length_b   1.000
_cell.length_c   1.000
_cell.angle_alpha   90.00
_cell.angle_beta   90.00
_cell.angle_gamma   90.00
#
_symmetry.space_group_name_H-M   'P 1'
#
loop_
_entity.id
_entity.type
_entity.pdbx_description
1 polymer ?
#
loop_
_entity_poly.entity_id
_entity_poly.type
_entity_poly.pdbx_seq_one_letter_code
_entity_poly.pdbx_strand_id
1 'polypeptide(L)'
;MAMSREAPSLVKLCVGTVIANLRYVGDVSGVDLHLLKDILPHCTMDQLICIENSTQDVDLSPVTNDLWKRFYEQQFGEENMMLVVKRMKQKRVVFKWKKLYEVELLGYSLEEKVTGGGSLSWAVLYGQHVEEKVRMTVEIFFGLFFVDKWIQEDLYL
;
A
#
# COMPACT_ATOMS: atom_id res chain seq x y z
N MET A 1 -27.49 -17.69 -28.63
CA MET A 1 -26.85 -18.55 -27.62
C MET A 1 -27.67 -18.45 -26.35
N ALA A 2 -28.38 -19.52 -25.97
CA ALA A 2 -29.14 -19.54 -24.73
C ALA A 2 -28.15 -19.58 -23.56
N MET A 3 -28.10 -18.52 -22.76
CA MET A 3 -27.44 -18.58 -21.46
C MET A 3 -28.27 -19.51 -20.58
N SER A 4 -27.78 -20.72 -20.34
CA SER A 4 -28.25 -21.54 -19.25
C SER A 4 -28.11 -20.72 -17.96
N ARG A 5 -29.23 -20.18 -17.46
CA ARG A 5 -29.28 -19.48 -16.18
C ARG A 5 -29.28 -20.54 -15.09
N GLU A 6 -28.12 -21.14 -14.85
CA GLU A 6 -27.89 -21.91 -13.63
C GLU A 6 -28.05 -20.97 -12.45
N ALA A 7 -28.84 -21.41 -11.45
CA ALA A 7 -28.97 -20.67 -10.21
C ALA A 7 -27.58 -20.55 -9.57
N PRO A 8 -27.14 -19.34 -9.18
CA PRO A 8 -25.86 -19.16 -8.53
C PRO A 8 -25.82 -19.95 -7.22
N SER A 9 -24.66 -20.52 -6.89
CA SER A 9 -24.45 -21.19 -5.62
C SER A 9 -24.61 -20.21 -4.45
N LEU A 10 -24.92 -20.75 -3.26
CA LEU A 10 -25.02 -19.94 -2.05
C LEU A 10 -23.73 -19.16 -1.79
N VAL A 11 -22.56 -19.80 -1.97
CA VAL A 11 -21.25 -19.15 -1.84
C VAL A 11 -21.14 -17.94 -2.76
N LYS A 12 -21.54 -18.09 -4.03
CA LYS A 12 -21.45 -17.01 -5.02
C LYS A 12 -22.39 -15.84 -4.69
N LEU A 13 -23.57 -16.13 -4.14
CA LEU A 13 -24.47 -15.10 -3.63
C LEU A 13 -23.87 -14.37 -2.43
N CYS A 14 -23.33 -15.10 -1.45
CA CYS A 14 -22.68 -14.51 -0.27
C CYS A 14 -21.50 -13.62 -0.64
N VAL A 15 -20.60 -14.09 -1.53
CA VAL A 15 -19.48 -13.29 -2.03
C VAL A 15 -19.98 -12.00 -2.68
N GLY A 16 -21.00 -12.08 -3.55
CA GLY A 16 -21.61 -10.91 -4.17
C GLY A 16 -22.21 -9.92 -3.16
N THR A 17 -22.89 -10.42 -2.14
CA THR A 17 -23.44 -9.59 -1.05
C THR A 17 -22.35 -8.90 -0.24
N VAL A 18 -21.24 -9.61 0.06
CA VAL A 18 -20.10 -9.03 0.77
C VAL A 18 -19.44 -7.93 -0.06
N ILE A 19 -19.20 -8.18 -1.36
CA ILE A 19 -18.63 -7.19 -2.29
C ILE A 19 -19.48 -5.91 -2.32
N ALA A 20 -20.81 -6.04 -2.37
CA ALA A 20 -21.72 -4.89 -2.36
C ALA A 20 -21.72 -4.10 -1.04
N ASN A 21 -21.21 -4.70 0.04
CA ASN A 21 -21.24 -4.15 1.40
C ASN A 21 -19.85 -4.06 2.04
N LEU A 22 -18.78 -3.99 1.23
CA LEU A 22 -17.38 -3.98 1.70
C LEU A 22 -17.07 -2.91 2.76
N ARG A 23 -17.76 -1.77 2.72
CA ARG A 23 -17.65 -0.70 3.73
C ARG A 23 -17.98 -1.12 5.16
N TYR A 24 -18.68 -2.25 5.35
CA TYR A 24 -19.05 -2.79 6.65
C TYR A 24 -18.23 -4.03 7.03
N VAL A 25 -17.31 -4.45 6.16
CA VAL A 25 -16.42 -5.59 6.43
C VAL A 25 -15.29 -5.12 7.33
N GLY A 26 -15.16 -5.76 8.49
CA GLY A 26 -14.12 -5.49 9.49
C GLY A 26 -13.15 -6.65 9.59
N ASP A 27 -13.13 -7.32 10.74
CA ASP A 27 -12.29 -8.50 10.98
C ASP A 27 -12.70 -9.66 10.05
N VAL A 28 -11.70 -10.24 9.38
CA VAL A 28 -11.86 -11.39 8.48
C VAL A 28 -11.05 -12.61 8.92
N SER A 29 -10.60 -12.64 10.17
CA SER A 29 -9.83 -13.74 10.76
C SER A 29 -10.47 -15.13 10.60
N GLY A 30 -11.81 -15.19 10.59
CA GLY A 30 -12.59 -16.43 10.42
C GLY A 30 -12.93 -16.80 8.98
N VAL A 31 -12.45 -16.06 7.97
CA VAL A 31 -12.78 -16.29 6.55
C VAL A 31 -11.63 -16.99 5.84
N ASP A 32 -11.95 -17.99 5.03
CA ASP A 32 -10.97 -18.73 4.24
C ASP A 32 -10.27 -17.80 3.22
N LEU A 33 -8.95 -17.95 3.09
CA LEU A 33 -8.11 -17.17 2.17
C LEU A 33 -8.58 -17.26 0.71
N HIS A 34 -9.16 -18.39 0.28
CA HIS A 34 -9.71 -18.54 -1.07
C HIS A 34 -10.91 -17.62 -1.31
N LEU A 35 -11.79 -17.43 -0.31
CA LEU A 35 -12.90 -16.49 -0.41
C LEU A 35 -12.40 -15.04 -0.37
N LEU A 36 -11.38 -14.77 0.45
CA LEU A 36 -10.76 -13.44 0.51
C LEU A 36 -10.09 -13.06 -0.81
N LYS A 37 -9.53 -14.03 -1.56
CA LYS A 37 -9.01 -13.80 -2.92
C LYS A 37 -10.07 -13.35 -3.91
N ASP A 38 -11.34 -13.70 -3.70
CA ASP A 38 -12.43 -13.27 -4.57
C ASP A 38 -13.07 -11.96 -4.10
N ILE A 39 -13.05 -11.68 -2.80
CA ILE A 39 -13.70 -10.51 -2.20
C ILE A 39 -12.78 -9.29 -2.19
N LEU A 40 -11.55 -9.44 -1.67
CA LEU A 40 -10.63 -8.33 -1.43
C LEU A 40 -10.19 -7.58 -2.71
N PRO A 41 -10.08 -8.18 -3.91
CA PRO A 41 -9.76 -7.40 -5.11
C PRO A 41 -10.76 -6.30 -5.48
N HIS A 42 -11.95 -6.32 -4.89
CA HIS A 42 -12.99 -5.31 -5.10
C HIS A 42 -12.96 -4.19 -4.05
N CYS A 43 -12.08 -4.27 -3.06
CA CYS A 43 -11.96 -3.22 -2.04
C CYS A 43 -11.27 -1.98 -2.59
N THR A 44 -11.62 -0.83 -2.02
CA THR A 44 -10.80 0.38 -2.14
C THR A 44 -9.62 0.32 -1.18
N MET A 45 -8.62 1.17 -1.40
CA MET A 45 -7.45 1.26 -0.53
C MET A 45 -7.83 1.45 0.95
N ASP A 46 -8.71 2.41 1.24
CA ASP A 46 -9.14 2.71 2.61
C ASP A 46 -9.84 1.52 3.26
N GLN A 47 -10.65 0.77 2.49
CA GLN A 47 -11.30 -0.44 2.97
C GLN A 47 -10.28 -1.53 3.29
N LEU A 48 -9.25 -1.71 2.45
CA LEU A 48 -8.18 -2.67 2.73
C LEU A 48 -7.44 -2.34 4.02
N ILE A 49 -7.14 -1.05 4.24
CA ILE A 49 -6.50 -0.56 5.47
C ILE A 49 -7.38 -0.88 6.70
N CYS A 50 -8.68 -0.59 6.62
CA CYS A 50 -9.61 -0.88 7.70
C CYS A 50 -9.68 -2.38 8.04
N ILE A 51 -9.76 -3.24 7.01
CA ILE A 51 -9.81 -4.70 7.19
C ILE A 51 -8.52 -5.21 7.83
N GLU A 52 -7.35 -4.81 7.32
CA GLU A 52 -6.07 -5.24 7.88
C GLU A 52 -5.82 -4.69 9.29
N ASN A 53 -6.29 -3.49 9.62
CA ASN A 53 -6.17 -2.95 10.97
C ASN A 53 -7.12 -3.63 11.96
N SER A 54 -8.27 -4.11 11.48
CA SER A 54 -9.27 -4.84 12.27
C SER A 54 -8.88 -6.31 12.48
N THR A 55 -8.08 -6.87 11.58
CA THR A 55 -7.64 -8.28 11.59
C THR A 55 -6.22 -8.38 12.17
N GLN A 56 -6.09 -8.54 13.49
CA GLN A 56 -4.78 -8.51 14.17
C GLN A 56 -4.06 -9.87 14.20
N ASP A 57 -4.79 -10.97 14.12
CA ASP A 57 -4.26 -12.32 14.43
C ASP A 57 -3.98 -13.19 13.19
N VAL A 58 -4.29 -12.70 11.98
CA VAL A 58 -4.15 -13.47 10.73
C VAL A 58 -3.30 -12.72 9.71
N ASP A 59 -2.25 -13.37 9.19
CA ASP A 59 -1.43 -12.78 8.13
C ASP A 59 -2.16 -12.82 6.78
N LEU A 60 -2.73 -11.68 6.39
CA LEU A 60 -3.42 -11.50 5.11
C LEU A 60 -2.45 -11.23 3.94
N SER A 61 -1.14 -11.12 4.20
CA SER A 61 -0.12 -10.84 3.17
C SER A 61 -0.21 -11.70 1.90
N PRO A 62 -0.56 -13.00 1.95
CA PRO A 62 -0.68 -13.84 0.74
C PRO A 62 -1.77 -13.36 -0.24
N VAL A 63 -2.73 -12.56 0.22
CA VAL A 63 -3.83 -12.03 -0.59
C VAL A 63 -3.66 -10.53 -0.80
N THR A 64 -3.21 -9.80 0.21
CA THR A 64 -3.19 -8.33 0.18
C THR A 64 -1.94 -7.74 -0.45
N ASN A 65 -0.80 -8.44 -0.45
CA ASN A 65 0.45 -7.86 -0.94
C ASN A 65 0.40 -7.49 -2.44
N ASP A 66 -0.29 -8.28 -3.26
CA ASP A 66 -0.51 -7.96 -4.67
C ASP A 66 -1.52 -6.82 -4.86
N LEU A 67 -2.49 -6.68 -3.96
CA LEU A 67 -3.42 -5.54 -3.95
C LEU A 67 -2.67 -4.24 -3.62
N TRP A 68 -1.82 -4.27 -2.60
CA TRP A 68 -0.97 -3.15 -2.22
C TRP A 68 -0.03 -2.72 -3.36
N LYS A 69 0.50 -3.68 -4.14
CA LYS A 69 1.28 -3.37 -5.34
C LYS A 69 0.45 -2.60 -6.39
N ARG A 70 -0.78 -3.07 -6.66
CA ARG A 70 -1.69 -2.40 -7.61
C ARG A 70 -2.06 -1.00 -7.13
N PHE A 71 -2.30 -0.81 -5.84
CA PHE A 71 -2.59 0.52 -5.31
C PHE A 71 -1.37 1.44 -5.36
N TYR A 72 -0.16 0.92 -5.13
CA TYR A 72 1.08 1.69 -5.31
C TYR A 72 1.21 2.18 -6.75
N GLU A 73 0.99 1.30 -7.73
CA GLU A 73 0.99 1.65 -9.15
C GLU A 73 -0.06 2.69 -9.49
N GLN A 74 -1.28 2.57 -8.95
CA GLN A 74 -2.35 3.53 -9.19
C GLN A 74 -2.08 4.92 -8.60
N GLN A 75 -1.42 5.00 -7.45
CA GLN A 75 -1.16 6.27 -6.77
C GLN A 75 0.13 6.95 -7.24
N PHE A 76 1.20 6.18 -7.44
CA PHE A 76 2.54 6.72 -7.73
C PHE A 76 2.98 6.47 -9.17
N GLY A 77 2.21 5.72 -9.95
CA GLY A 77 2.51 5.39 -11.34
C GLY A 77 3.36 4.12 -11.53
N GLU A 78 3.26 3.54 -12.72
CA GLU A 78 3.95 2.31 -13.11
C GLU A 78 5.48 2.49 -13.14
N GLU A 79 5.97 3.64 -13.60
CA GLU A 79 7.40 3.94 -13.65
C GLU A 79 8.06 3.86 -12.27
N ASN A 80 7.44 4.48 -11.26
CA ASN A 80 7.90 4.44 -9.88
C ASN A 80 7.85 3.02 -9.31
N MET A 81 6.75 2.29 -9.54
CA MET A 81 6.65 0.89 -9.15
C MET A 81 7.79 0.05 -9.76
N MET A 82 8.08 0.21 -11.05
CA MET A 82 9.15 -0.52 -11.73
C MET A 82 10.52 -0.21 -11.16
N LEU A 83 10.80 1.06 -10.83
CA LEU A 83 12.03 1.47 -10.16
C LEU A 83 12.20 0.77 -8.81
N VAL A 84 11.13 0.73 -8.01
CA VAL A 84 11.12 0.03 -6.71
C VAL A 84 11.41 -1.47 -6.90
N VAL A 85 10.76 -2.13 -7.85
CA VAL A 85 11.02 -3.56 -8.17
C VAL A 85 12.47 -3.77 -8.62
N LYS A 86 13.00 -2.89 -9.48
CA LYS A 86 14.38 -2.96 -9.96
C LYS A 86 15.37 -2.85 -8.80
N ARG A 87 15.14 -1.91 -7.87
CA ARG A 87 15.97 -1.72 -6.68
C ARG A 87 15.90 -2.92 -5.73
N MET A 88 14.72 -3.47 -5.49
CA MET A 88 14.55 -4.71 -4.71
C MET A 88 15.39 -5.86 -5.27
N LYS A 89 15.34 -6.06 -6.60
CA LYS A 89 16.13 -7.08 -7.29
C LYS A 89 17.63 -6.85 -7.16
N GLN A 90 18.09 -5.61 -7.38
CA GLN A 90 19.51 -5.26 -7.27
C GLN A 90 20.06 -5.52 -5.87
N LYS A 91 19.30 -5.17 -4.83
CA LYS A 91 19.70 -5.35 -3.43
C LYS A 91 19.38 -6.73 -2.87
N ARG A 92 18.72 -7.60 -3.66
CA ARG A 92 18.24 -8.94 -3.25
C ARG A 92 17.38 -8.89 -1.97
N VAL A 93 16.54 -7.87 -1.87
CA VAL A 93 15.61 -7.67 -0.75
C VAL A 93 14.18 -7.73 -1.24
N VAL A 94 13.28 -8.23 -0.40
CA VAL A 94 11.84 -8.24 -0.66
C VAL A 94 11.17 -7.46 0.47
N PHE A 95 10.40 -6.43 0.12
CA PHE A 95 9.61 -5.66 1.07
C PHE A 95 8.12 -5.89 0.83
N LYS A 96 7.32 -5.79 1.90
CA LYS A 96 5.86 -5.77 1.80
C LYS A 96 5.42 -4.47 1.13
N TRP A 97 4.56 -4.54 0.11
CA TRP A 97 4.12 -3.36 -0.65
C TRP A 97 3.40 -2.33 0.22
N LYS A 98 2.64 -2.77 1.23
CA LYS A 98 2.03 -1.89 2.24
C LYS A 98 3.05 -0.95 2.88
N LYS A 99 4.22 -1.47 3.27
CA LYS A 99 5.24 -0.67 3.95
C LYS A 99 5.87 0.37 3.05
N LEU A 100 6.03 0.05 1.76
CA LEU A 100 6.52 1.03 0.77
C LEU A 100 5.48 2.12 0.54
N TYR A 101 4.22 1.73 0.44
CA TYR A 101 3.11 2.68 0.30
C TYR A 101 3.04 3.65 1.48
N GLU A 102 3.11 3.15 2.72
CA GLU A 102 3.11 3.98 3.93
C GLU A 102 4.29 4.97 3.95
N VAL A 103 5.50 4.52 3.61
CA VAL A 103 6.69 5.37 3.60
C VAL A 103 6.61 6.44 2.52
N GLU A 104 6.18 6.09 1.32
CA GLU A 104 6.06 7.03 0.21
C GLU A 104 5.01 8.11 0.52
N LEU A 105 3.84 7.71 1.04
CA LEU A 105 2.78 8.63 1.45
C LEU A 105 3.23 9.62 2.54
N LEU A 106 4.01 9.13 3.52
CA LEU A 106 4.60 9.96 4.57
C LEU A 106 5.63 10.95 4.02
N GLY A 107 6.43 10.53 3.03
CA GLY A 107 7.38 11.39 2.32
C GLY A 107 6.69 12.61 1.68
N TYR A 108 5.63 12.36 0.90
CA TYR A 108 4.84 13.44 0.28
C TYR A 108 4.21 14.38 1.30
N SER A 109 3.65 13.85 2.40
CA SER A 109 3.05 14.69 3.46
C SER A 109 4.05 15.56 4.22
N LEU A 110 5.32 15.15 4.27
CA LEU A 110 6.39 15.94 4.88
C LEU A 110 6.87 17.05 3.94
N GLU A 111 6.99 16.78 2.63
CA GLU A 111 7.37 17.80 1.64
C GLU A 111 6.38 18.98 1.58
N GLU A 112 5.08 18.71 1.68
CA GLU A 112 4.03 19.74 1.74
C GLU A 112 4.15 20.62 3.00
N LYS A 113 4.56 20.04 4.14
CA LYS A 113 4.74 20.79 5.40
C LYS A 113 6.08 21.51 5.51
N VAL A 114 7.12 21.02 4.83
CA VAL A 114 8.42 21.71 4.77
C VAL A 114 8.34 22.95 3.88
N THR A 115 7.46 22.94 2.87
CA THR A 115 7.23 24.10 1.98
C THR A 115 6.28 25.15 2.58
N GLY A 116 5.43 24.78 3.54
CA GLY A 116 4.60 25.71 4.33
C GLY A 116 4.95 25.65 5.82
N GLY A 117 5.82 26.55 6.29
CA GLY A 117 6.33 26.56 7.67
C GLY A 117 5.24 26.38 8.74
N GLY A 118 5.17 25.18 9.35
CA GLY A 118 4.19 24.89 10.39
C GLY A 118 4.22 23.48 11.00
N SER A 119 4.74 23.42 12.23
CA SER A 119 4.52 22.41 13.30
C SER A 119 4.90 20.93 13.06
N LEU A 120 6.03 20.55 13.67
CA LEU A 120 6.64 19.21 13.76
C LEU A 120 5.85 18.16 14.60
N SER A 121 4.59 18.45 14.98
CA SER A 121 3.86 17.70 16.01
C SER A 121 3.64 16.20 15.70
N TRP A 122 3.37 15.83 14.45
CA TRP A 122 3.10 14.42 14.10
C TRP A 122 4.36 13.61 13.73
N ALA A 123 5.42 14.26 13.23
CA ALA A 123 6.71 13.60 12.98
C ALA A 123 7.36 13.12 14.29
N VAL A 124 7.13 13.85 15.39
CA VAL A 124 7.58 13.47 16.74
C VAL A 124 6.78 12.28 17.30
N LEU A 125 5.46 12.21 17.04
CA LEU A 125 4.60 11.14 17.57
C LEU A 125 4.83 9.77 16.90
N TYR A 126 5.20 9.73 15.62
CA TYR A 126 5.50 8.48 14.90
C TYR A 126 7.00 8.21 14.71
N GLY A 127 7.87 9.20 14.94
CA GLY A 127 9.33 9.05 14.84
C GLY A 127 9.90 8.03 15.83
N GLN A 128 9.36 7.91 17.05
CA GLN A 128 9.96 7.06 18.08
C GLN A 128 9.95 5.54 17.78
N HIS A 129 9.10 5.05 16.88
CA HIS A 129 9.02 3.60 16.57
C HIS A 129 9.72 3.20 15.26
N VAL A 130 10.30 4.17 14.55
CA VAL A 130 10.68 4.01 13.14
C VAL A 130 12.11 4.53 12.86
N GLU A 131 12.90 4.80 13.90
CA GLU A 131 14.18 5.52 13.79
C GLU A 131 15.35 4.74 13.17
N GLU A 132 15.33 3.40 13.19
CA GLU A 132 16.44 2.60 12.59
C GLU A 132 16.07 1.93 11.27
N LYS A 133 14.82 1.48 11.09
CA LYS A 133 14.43 0.73 9.89
C LYS A 133 14.00 1.63 8.73
N VAL A 134 13.48 2.82 9.03
CA VAL A 134 13.15 3.83 8.01
C VAL A 134 14.37 4.64 7.61
N ARG A 135 15.42 4.78 8.44
CA ARG A 135 16.69 5.40 8.01
C ARG A 135 17.31 4.68 6.81
N MET A 136 17.37 3.35 6.82
CA MET A 136 17.77 2.58 5.63
C MET A 136 16.76 2.61 4.49
N THR A 137 15.46 2.79 4.73
CA THR A 137 14.46 2.85 3.64
C THR A 137 14.43 4.24 2.99
N VAL A 138 14.66 5.29 3.78
CA VAL A 138 14.80 6.70 3.42
C VAL A 138 16.13 6.90 2.69
N GLU A 139 17.26 6.34 3.12
CA GLU A 139 18.50 6.44 2.32
C GLU A 139 18.39 5.75 0.94
N ILE A 140 17.51 4.76 0.80
CA ILE A 140 17.23 4.11 -0.50
C ILE A 140 16.30 4.96 -1.38
N PHE A 141 15.45 5.80 -0.80
CA PHE A 141 14.46 6.63 -1.51
C PHE A 141 14.84 8.12 -1.61
N PHE A 142 15.22 8.77 -0.50
CA PHE A 142 15.76 10.14 -0.46
C PHE A 142 17.13 10.26 -1.15
N GLY A 143 17.94 9.20 -1.16
CA GLY A 143 19.22 9.19 -1.91
C GLY A 143 19.06 9.32 -3.43
N LEU A 144 17.84 9.22 -3.96
CA LEU A 144 17.54 9.43 -5.38
C LEU A 144 16.68 10.67 -5.64
N PHE A 145 15.76 11.04 -4.75
CA PHE A 145 14.95 12.25 -4.96
C PHE A 145 15.70 13.56 -4.71
N PHE A 146 16.66 13.58 -3.78
CA PHE A 146 17.45 14.78 -3.53
C PHE A 146 18.63 14.92 -4.50
N VAL A 147 19.28 13.83 -4.91
CA VAL A 147 20.47 13.90 -5.78
C VAL A 147 20.11 14.34 -7.20
N ASP A 148 19.02 13.83 -7.78
CA ASP A 148 18.64 14.23 -9.15
C ASP A 148 18.08 15.66 -9.22
N LYS A 149 17.47 16.17 -8.13
CA LYS A 149 16.96 17.56 -8.08
C LYS A 149 18.04 18.57 -7.70
N TRP A 150 19.04 18.22 -6.88
CA TRP A 150 20.20 19.08 -6.62
C TRP A 150 21.16 19.17 -7.80
N ILE A 151 21.38 18.07 -8.56
CA ILE A 151 22.29 18.09 -9.71
C ILE A 151 21.76 18.99 -10.85
N GLN A 152 20.45 19.24 -10.93
CA GLN A 152 19.90 20.18 -11.92
C GLN A 152 19.94 21.64 -11.51
N GLU A 153 20.02 21.97 -10.21
CA GLU A 153 20.12 23.37 -9.75
C GLU A 153 21.56 23.87 -9.62
N ASP A 154 22.55 22.97 -9.50
CA ASP A 154 23.98 23.34 -9.39
C ASP A 154 24.76 23.35 -10.72
N LEU A 155 24.12 23.06 -11.86
CA LEU A 155 24.75 23.12 -13.20
C LEU A 155 24.35 24.34 -14.03
N TYR A 156 23.64 25.30 -13.43
CA TYR A 156 23.27 26.58 -14.05
C TYR A 156 23.54 27.80 -13.16
N LEU A 157 24.59 27.75 -12.32
CA LEU A 157 25.22 28.92 -11.69
C LEU A 157 26.75 28.83 -11.80
#